data_AF-A0A970J557-F1
#
_entry.id   AF-A0A970J557-F1
#
_cell.length_a   1.000
_cell.length_b   1.000
_cell.length_c   1.000
_cell.angle_alpha   90.00
_cell.angle_beta   90.00
_cell.angle_gamma   90.00
#
_symmetry.space_group_name_H-M   'P 1'
#
loop_
_entity.id
_entity.type
_entity.pdbx_description
1 polymer ?
#
loop_
_entity_poly.entity_id
_entity_poly.type
_entity_poly.pdbx_seq_one_letter_code
_entity_poly.pdbx_strand_id
1 'polypeptide(L)'
;MPDEVTMEDVFRLYERKVALLSSAQKEKLCVAHDEGMSPFVIGCAILRAKQEQRLNRLRGKNKHISFNYIYRIIEDWLNHGITTDDAFLEYWKAVNADKQAEGARRDEDVQADKRKFTRKDFTYKAPPKPNKELFPFLD
;
A
#
# COMPACT_ATOMS: atom_id res chain seq x y z
N MET A 1 11.13 -15.30 14.43
CA MET A 1 10.28 -15.62 13.27
C MET A 1 9.68 -14.31 12.79
N PRO A 2 9.90 -13.87 11.54
CA PRO A 2 9.21 -12.67 11.05
C PRO A 2 7.72 -12.99 10.94
N ASP A 3 6.87 -12.21 11.62
CA ASP A 3 5.43 -12.44 11.67
C ASP A 3 4.84 -12.56 10.25
N GLU A 4 4.06 -13.61 10.04
CA GLU A 4 3.38 -13.93 8.79
C GLU A 4 2.28 -12.88 8.56
N VAL A 5 2.27 -12.22 7.40
CA VAL A 5 1.25 -11.23 7.08
C VAL A 5 -0.02 -11.97 6.71
N THR A 6 -1.11 -11.68 7.40
CA THR A 6 -2.40 -12.34 7.19
C THR A 6 -3.34 -11.48 6.36
N MET A 7 -4.39 -12.08 5.79
CA MET A 7 -5.45 -11.34 5.10
C MET A 7 -6.19 -10.36 6.02
N GLU A 8 -6.27 -10.66 7.31
CA GLU A 8 -6.83 -9.75 8.32
C GLU A 8 -6.00 -8.45 8.43
N ASP A 9 -4.67 -8.53 8.31
CA ASP A 9 -3.81 -7.35 8.28
C ASP A 9 -4.05 -6.50 7.02
N VAL A 10 -4.31 -7.15 5.89
CA VAL A 10 -4.67 -6.48 4.62
C VAL A 10 -5.99 -5.73 4.75
N PHE A 11 -7.01 -6.36 5.36
CA PHE A 11 -8.29 -5.70 5.60
C PHE A 11 -8.14 -4.47 6.50
N ARG A 12 -7.44 -4.63 7.63
CA ARG A 12 -7.16 -3.51 8.55
C ARG A 12 -6.37 -2.39 7.88
N LEU A 13 -5.40 -2.74 7.03
CA LEU A 13 -4.63 -1.76 6.27
C LEU A 13 -5.54 -0.98 5.32
N TYR A 14 -6.41 -1.66 4.58
CA TYR A 14 -7.35 -1.03 3.66
C TYR A 14 -8.30 -0.10 4.43
N GLU A 15 -8.95 -0.59 5.49
CA GLU A 15 -9.93 0.18 6.26
C GLU A 15 -9.31 1.44 6.88
N ARG A 16 -8.10 1.32 7.41
CA ARG A 16 -7.35 2.44 8.00
C ARG A 16 -6.92 3.49 6.98
N LYS A 17 -6.60 3.08 5.75
CA LYS A 17 -5.99 3.98 4.76
C LYS A 17 -7.00 4.50 3.75
N VAL A 18 -7.97 3.69 3.35
CA VAL A 18 -8.85 3.91 2.19
C VAL A 18 -10.28 4.20 2.66
N ALA A 19 -11.02 3.16 3.06
CA ALA A 19 -12.43 3.23 3.46
C ALA A 19 -12.86 1.87 4.05
N LEU A 20 -14.05 1.79 4.66
CA LEU A 20 -14.62 0.52 5.11
C LEU A 20 -14.77 -0.48 3.95
N LEU A 21 -14.43 -1.75 4.20
CA LEU A 21 -14.63 -2.84 3.24
C LEU A 21 -16.00 -3.49 3.44
N SER A 22 -16.75 -3.67 2.36
CA SER A 22 -17.92 -4.56 2.37
C SER A 22 -17.50 -6.03 2.39
N SER A 23 -18.41 -6.92 2.78
CA SER A 23 -18.20 -8.37 2.74
C SER A 23 -17.75 -8.85 1.35
N ALA A 24 -18.43 -8.42 0.30
CA ALA A 24 -18.09 -8.77 -1.09
C ALA A 24 -16.69 -8.26 -1.51
N GLN A 25 -16.22 -7.13 -0.96
CA GLN A 25 -14.88 -6.63 -1.23
C GLN A 25 -13.81 -7.43 -0.48
N LYS A 26 -14.09 -7.88 0.74
CA LYS A 26 -13.21 -8.78 1.49
C LYS A 26 -13.07 -10.11 0.76
N GLU A 27 -14.18 -10.67 0.31
CA GLU A 27 -14.21 -11.91 -0.48
C GLU A 27 -13.36 -11.79 -1.75
N LYS A 28 -13.47 -10.70 -2.51
CA LYS A 28 -12.62 -10.47 -3.68
C LYS A 28 -11.12 -10.45 -3.36
N LEU A 29 -10.73 -9.86 -2.24
CA LEU A 29 -9.33 -9.88 -1.80
C LEU A 29 -8.89 -11.28 -1.38
N CYS A 30 -9.77 -12.07 -0.76
CA CYS A 30 -9.50 -13.49 -0.49
C CYS A 30 -9.33 -14.30 -1.77
N VAL A 31 -10.15 -14.05 -2.80
CA VAL A 31 -10.00 -14.74 -4.09
C VAL A 31 -8.62 -14.50 -4.69
N ALA A 32 -8.11 -13.27 -4.67
CA ALA A 32 -6.75 -12.99 -5.13
C ALA A 32 -5.68 -13.76 -4.33
N HIS A 33 -5.91 -13.97 -3.03
CA HIS A 33 -5.05 -14.79 -2.20
C HIS A 33 -5.13 -16.27 -2.56
N ASP A 34 -6.35 -16.78 -2.79
CA ASP A 34 -6.60 -18.17 -3.17
C ASP A 34 -6.06 -18.47 -4.58
N GLU A 35 -5.97 -17.47 -5.46
CA GLU A 35 -5.26 -17.51 -6.75
C GLU A 35 -3.73 -17.52 -6.61
N GLY A 36 -3.21 -17.43 -5.38
CA GLY A 36 -1.80 -17.60 -5.06
C GLY A 36 -1.05 -16.31 -4.75
N MET A 37 -1.72 -15.15 -4.64
CA MET A 37 -1.08 -13.90 -4.25
C MET A 37 -0.90 -13.81 -2.73
N SER A 38 0.34 -13.57 -2.30
CA SER A 38 0.66 -13.35 -0.89
C SER A 38 -0.11 -12.16 -0.31
N PRO A 39 -0.63 -12.25 0.94
CA PRO A 39 -1.29 -11.12 1.60
C PRO A 39 -0.39 -9.87 1.65
N PHE A 40 0.93 -10.06 1.74
CA PHE A 40 1.88 -8.97 1.69
C PHE A 40 1.80 -8.20 0.36
N VAL A 41 1.76 -8.90 -0.76
CA VAL A 41 1.68 -8.31 -2.11
C VAL A 41 0.35 -7.58 -2.30
N ILE A 42 -0.76 -8.16 -1.83
CA ILE A 42 -2.08 -7.49 -1.82
C ILE A 42 -2.01 -6.19 -1.01
N GLY A 43 -1.36 -6.22 0.17
CA GLY A 43 -1.09 -5.04 0.98
C GLY A 43 -0.29 -3.97 0.25
N CYS A 44 0.73 -4.37 -0.51
CA CYS A 44 1.53 -3.48 -1.35
C CYS A 44 0.71 -2.81 -2.46
N ALA A 45 -0.30 -3.48 -3.04
CA ALA A 45 -1.18 -2.87 -4.03
C ALA A 45 -1.99 -1.70 -3.44
N ILE A 46 -2.49 -1.86 -2.20
CA ILE A 46 -3.18 -0.79 -1.47
C ILE A 46 -2.25 0.40 -1.24
N LEU A 47 -1.00 0.14 -0.80
CA LEU A 47 0.00 1.18 -0.57
C LEU A 47 0.39 1.89 -1.88
N ARG A 48 0.51 1.15 -2.98
CA ARG A 48 0.79 1.70 -4.31
C ARG A 48 -0.28 2.70 -4.73
N ALA A 49 -1.56 2.35 -4.57
CA ALA A 49 -2.67 3.26 -4.87
C ALA A 49 -2.61 4.53 -4.01
N LYS A 50 -2.26 4.41 -2.72
CA LYS A 50 -2.08 5.55 -1.81
C LYS A 50 -0.93 6.45 -2.21
N GLN A 51 0.20 5.86 -2.61
CA GLN A 51 1.34 6.62 -3.11
C GLN A 51 0.98 7.43 -4.35
N GLU A 52 0.22 6.84 -5.28
CA GLU A 52 -0.23 7.56 -6.48
C GLU A 52 -1.24 8.67 -6.20
N GLN A 53 -2.14 8.47 -5.25
CA GLN A 53 -3.01 9.57 -4.79
C GLN A 53 -2.18 10.73 -4.25
N ARG A 54 -1.16 10.46 -3.43
CA ARG A 54 -0.26 11.49 -2.91
C ARG A 54 0.48 12.21 -4.04
N LEU A 55 1.05 11.48 -4.99
CA LEU A 55 1.75 12.07 -6.14
C LEU A 55 0.81 12.92 -7.02
N ASN A 56 -0.42 12.47 -7.26
CA ASN A 56 -1.40 13.24 -8.01
C ASN A 56 -1.80 14.53 -7.28
N ARG A 57 -1.97 14.47 -5.95
CA ARG A 57 -2.25 15.66 -5.13
C ARG A 57 -1.14 16.69 -5.23
N LEU A 58 0.14 16.26 -5.20
CA LEU A 58 1.28 17.15 -5.41
C LEU A 58 1.28 17.79 -6.80
N ARG A 59 0.72 17.12 -7.80
CA ARG A 59 0.52 17.65 -9.17
C ARG A 59 -0.79 18.44 -9.33
N GLY A 60 -1.47 18.78 -8.24
CA GLY A 60 -2.74 19.53 -8.25
C GLY A 60 -3.98 18.72 -8.66
N LYS A 61 -3.87 17.40 -8.83
CA LYS A 61 -4.98 16.51 -9.21
C LYS A 61 -5.50 15.75 -7.99
N ASN A 62 -6.75 15.98 -7.60
CA ASN A 62 -7.37 15.21 -6.52
C ASN A 62 -7.91 13.88 -7.03
N LYS A 63 -7.12 12.81 -6.92
CA LYS A 63 -7.54 11.45 -7.30
C LYS A 63 -8.21 10.76 -6.10
N HIS A 64 -9.44 10.29 -6.29
CA HIS A 64 -10.10 9.40 -5.34
C HIS A 64 -9.60 7.97 -5.54
N ILE A 65 -9.31 7.25 -4.45
CA ILE A 65 -8.94 5.83 -4.51
C ILE A 65 -10.20 5.01 -4.29
N SER A 66 -10.62 4.28 -5.31
CA SER A 66 -11.70 3.31 -5.21
C SER A 66 -11.15 1.89 -5.04
N PHE A 67 -11.98 1.00 -4.50
CA PHE A 67 -11.68 -0.43 -4.44
C PHE A 67 -11.32 -0.99 -5.81
N ASN A 68 -12.12 -0.68 -6.84
CA ASN A 68 -11.88 -1.14 -8.21
C ASN A 68 -10.52 -0.70 -8.75
N TYR A 69 -10.05 0.49 -8.38
CA TYR A 69 -8.71 0.93 -8.77
C TYR A 69 -7.61 0.07 -8.17
N ILE A 70 -7.73 -0.26 -6.87
CA ILE A 70 -6.78 -1.15 -6.19
C ILE A 70 -6.87 -2.55 -6.78
N TYR A 71 -8.07 -3.06 -7.01
CA TYR A 71 -8.27 -4.39 -7.57
C TYR A 71 -7.68 -4.54 -8.97
N ARG A 72 -7.73 -3.49 -9.81
CA ARG A 72 -7.02 -3.49 -11.10
C ARG A 72 -5.51 -3.60 -10.97
N ILE A 73 -4.91 -3.03 -9.91
CA ILE A 73 -3.46 -3.20 -9.64
C ILE A 73 -3.18 -4.65 -9.25
N ILE A 74 -4.06 -5.26 -8.44
CA ILE A 74 -3.96 -6.67 -8.03
C ILE A 74 -4.07 -7.58 -9.25
N GLU A 75 -5.08 -7.40 -10.10
CA GLU A 75 -5.26 -8.17 -11.35
C GLU A 75 -4.05 -8.02 -12.28
N ASP A 76 -3.54 -6.81 -12.44
CA ASP A 76 -2.34 -6.56 -13.24
C ASP A 76 -1.15 -7.34 -12.69
N TRP A 77 -0.92 -7.31 -11.37
CA TRP A 77 0.18 -8.04 -10.74
C TRP A 77 0.00 -9.56 -10.80
N LEU A 78 -1.23 -10.07 -10.65
CA LEU A 78 -1.57 -11.47 -10.86
C LEU A 78 -1.20 -11.91 -12.29
N ASN A 79 -1.61 -11.13 -13.29
CA ASN A 79 -1.33 -11.42 -14.71
C ASN A 79 0.17 -11.41 -15.04
N HIS A 80 0.96 -10.60 -14.34
CA HIS A 80 2.41 -10.53 -14.51
C HIS A 80 3.18 -11.53 -13.61
N GLY A 81 2.48 -12.38 -12.85
CA GLY A 81 3.11 -13.37 -11.96
C GLY A 81 3.78 -12.76 -10.73
N ILE A 82 3.45 -11.52 -10.38
CA ILE A 82 3.96 -10.83 -9.19
C ILE A 82 3.08 -11.24 -8.01
N THR A 83 3.18 -12.50 -7.58
CA THR A 83 2.31 -13.08 -6.55
C THR A 83 3.03 -13.32 -5.22
N THR A 84 4.35 -13.51 -5.24
CA THR A 84 5.17 -13.76 -4.04
C THR A 84 5.89 -12.51 -3.56
N ASP A 85 6.29 -12.50 -2.28
CA ASP A 85 7.07 -11.41 -1.68
C ASP A 85 8.36 -11.13 -2.49
N ASP A 86 9.08 -12.18 -2.89
CA ASP A 86 10.33 -12.06 -3.64
C ASP A 86 10.12 -11.50 -5.05
N ALA A 87 9.11 -12.01 -5.78
CA ALA A 87 8.75 -11.51 -7.10
C ALA A 87 8.36 -10.03 -7.05
N PHE A 88 7.61 -9.63 -6.01
CA PHE A 88 7.27 -8.23 -5.79
C PHE A 88 8.49 -7.37 -5.48
N LEU A 89 9.42 -7.84 -4.65
CA LEU A 89 10.64 -7.10 -4.32
C LEU A 89 11.54 -6.89 -5.55
N GLU A 90 11.65 -7.87 -6.43
CA GLU A 90 12.37 -7.75 -7.70
C GLU A 90 11.71 -6.74 -8.63
N TYR A 91 10.40 -6.91 -8.87
CA TYR A 91 9.60 -5.95 -9.63
C TYR A 91 9.75 -4.52 -9.08
N TRP A 92 9.65 -4.35 -7.76
CA TRP A 92 9.73 -3.05 -7.11
C TRP A 92 11.13 -2.42 -7.22
N LYS A 93 12.19 -3.23 -7.18
CA LYS A 93 13.56 -2.76 -7.45
C LYS A 93 13.69 -2.27 -8.90
N ALA A 94 13.18 -3.01 -9.87
CA ALA A 94 13.20 -2.62 -11.28
C ALA A 94 12.46 -1.29 -11.51
N VAL A 95 11.22 -1.18 -11.00
CA VAL A 95 10.41 0.04 -11.12
C VAL A 95 11.07 1.26 -10.48
N ASN A 96 11.78 1.08 -9.36
CA ASN A 96 12.50 2.20 -8.74
C ASN A 96 13.84 2.52 -9.42
N ALA A 97 14.52 1.53 -10.01
CA ALA A 97 15.71 1.75 -10.81
C ALA A 97 15.36 2.58 -12.06
N ASP A 98 14.26 2.27 -12.73
CA ASP A 98 13.77 3.03 -13.88
C ASP A 98 13.40 4.46 -13.49
N LYS A 99 12.76 4.67 -12.34
CA LYS A 99 12.48 6.02 -11.83
C LYS A 99 13.72 6.82 -11.45
N GLN A 100 14.79 6.15 -10.99
CA GLN A 100 16.08 6.82 -10.76
C GLN A 100 16.76 7.18 -12.08
N ALA A 101 16.64 6.32 -13.11
CA ALA A 101 17.14 6.60 -14.45
C ALA A 101 16.36 7.73 -15.14
N GLU A 102 15.04 7.81 -14.96
CA GLU A 102 14.19 8.90 -15.45
C GLU A 102 14.37 10.20 -14.66
N GLY A 103 14.59 10.12 -13.34
CA GLY A 103 14.85 11.26 -12.45
C GLY A 103 16.23 11.91 -12.64
N ALA A 104 17.21 11.20 -13.21
CA ALA A 104 18.51 11.77 -13.55
C ALA A 104 18.47 12.80 -14.70
N ARG A 105 17.31 12.98 -15.36
CA ARG A 105 17.14 13.97 -16.45
C ARG A 105 16.33 15.20 -16.08
N ARG A 106 15.69 15.26 -14.91
CA ARG A 106 14.97 16.45 -14.46
C ARG A 106 15.06 16.61 -12.94
N ASP A 107 15.85 17.61 -12.59
CA ASP A 107 15.82 18.38 -11.36
C ASP A 107 16.36 17.68 -10.11
N GLU A 108 17.59 18.09 -9.80
CA GLU A 108 18.01 18.46 -8.46
C GLU A 108 16.82 18.95 -7.61
N ASP A 109 16.77 18.50 -6.34
CA ASP A 109 15.99 19.11 -5.26
C ASP A 109 14.60 18.54 -4.89
N VAL A 110 14.44 17.21 -4.91
CA VAL A 110 13.58 16.56 -3.91
C VAL A 110 14.29 15.37 -3.31
N GLN A 111 14.91 15.58 -2.13
CA GLN A 111 15.25 14.52 -1.19
C GLN A 111 13.96 13.77 -0.79
N ALA A 112 13.53 12.84 -1.65
CA ALA A 112 12.52 11.86 -1.31
C ALA A 112 13.14 10.93 -0.27
N ASP A 113 12.79 11.20 0.99
CA ASP A 113 13.08 10.39 2.17
C ASP A 113 13.05 8.90 1.79
N LYS A 114 14.25 8.28 1.74
CA LYS A 114 14.51 6.90 1.29
C LYS A 114 13.94 5.89 2.29
N ARG A 115 12.64 5.97 2.61
CA ARG A 115 11.98 4.95 3.43
C ARG A 115 11.67 3.76 2.53
N LYS A 116 12.63 2.82 2.52
CA LYS A 116 12.41 1.44 2.08
C LYS A 116 11.22 0.93 2.91
N PHE A 117 10.08 0.72 2.27
CA PHE A 117 8.96 0.06 2.93
C PHE A 117 9.46 -1.32 3.36
N THR A 118 9.59 -1.51 4.65
CA THR A 118 10.08 -2.75 5.24
C THR A 118 8.88 -3.50 5.80
N ARG A 119 8.96 -4.83 5.97
CA ARG A 119 7.91 -5.62 6.66
C ARG A 119 7.57 -5.07 8.07
N LYS A 120 8.48 -4.26 8.65
CA LYS A 120 8.30 -3.48 9.89
C LYS A 120 7.28 -2.33 9.80
N ASP A 121 6.96 -1.82 8.61
CA ASP A 121 5.92 -0.81 8.41
C ASP A 121 4.50 -1.39 8.49
N PHE A 122 4.40 -2.73 8.48
CA PHE A 122 3.17 -3.47 8.72
C PHE A 122 2.97 -3.84 10.20
N THR A 123 4.05 -3.93 10.99
CA THR A 123 3.98 -4.25 12.41
C THR A 123 3.75 -3.01 13.28
N TYR A 124 2.77 -3.11 14.17
CA TYR A 124 2.32 -2.05 15.08
C TYR A 124 3.43 -1.55 16.01
N LYS A 125 3.58 -0.22 16.14
CA LYS A 125 3.85 0.38 17.46
C LYS A 125 2.50 0.74 18.07
N ALA A 126 2.33 0.43 19.36
CA ALA A 126 1.11 0.65 20.12
C ALA A 126 0.48 2.05 19.86
N PRO A 127 -0.85 2.19 19.93
CA PRO A 127 -1.50 3.49 19.73
C PRO A 127 -0.86 4.53 20.67
N PRO A 128 -0.46 5.72 20.19
CA PRO A 128 -0.10 6.82 21.08
C PRO A 128 -1.30 7.09 21.99
N LYS A 129 -1.07 7.18 23.30
CA LYS A 129 -2.11 7.54 24.27
C LYS A 129 -2.81 8.82 23.79
N PRO A 130 -4.15 8.89 23.76
CA PRO A 130 -4.84 10.08 23.32
C PRO A 130 -4.46 11.27 24.21
N ASN A 131 -3.91 12.33 23.60
CA ASN A 131 -3.65 13.60 24.28
C ASN A 131 -5.01 14.25 24.61
N LYS A 132 -5.37 14.21 25.89
CA LYS A 132 -6.61 14.77 26.45
C LYS A 132 -6.71 16.30 26.35
N GLU A 133 -5.66 16.98 25.90
CA GLU A 133 -5.62 18.43 25.73
C GLU A 133 -6.21 18.93 24.41
N LEU A 134 -6.43 18.05 23.42
CA LEU A 134 -6.94 18.40 22.08
C LEU A 134 -8.43 18.11 21.88
N PHE A 135 -9.12 17.49 22.84
CA PHE A 135 -10.53 17.11 22.74
C PHE A 135 -11.29 17.31 24.06
N PRO A 136 -11.67 18.54 24.42
CA PRO A 136 -12.38 18.84 25.68
C PRO A 136 -13.87 18.45 25.68
N PHE A 137 -14.36 17.71 24.67
CA PHE A 137 -15.77 17.34 24.50
C PHE A 137 -16.00 15.82 24.43
N LEU A 138 -14.96 15.04 24.70
CA LEU A 138 -15.09 13.60 24.96
C LEU A 138 -15.20 13.43 26.48
N ASP A 139 -16.44 13.47 26.99
CA ASP A 139 -16.79 12.94 28.32
C ASP A 139 -16.61 11.41 28.36
#